data_AF-A0A7J6KIR6-F1
#
_entry.id   AF-A0A7J6KIR6-F1
#
_cell.length_a   1.000
_cell.length_b   1.000
_cell.length_c   1.000
_cell.angle_alpha   90.00
_cell.angle_beta   90.00
_cell.angle_gamma   90.00
#
_symmetry.space_group_name_H-M   'P 1'
#
loop_
_entity.id
_entity.type
_entity.pdbx_description
1 polymer ?
#
loop_
_entity_poly.entity_id
_entity_poly.type
_entity_poly.pdbx_seq_one_letter_code
_entity_poly.pdbx_strand_id
1 'polypeptide(L)'
;TYDLESDLHHKEVNEQGTVIEVEPRIFADDILAIVRAADASLLSAGLAGCTEIINRWATRAELSTDPAKHEILCLTTDAELALKSLLSDTAPEEIEHVKESIKWLGVTISRNWKPQAVRALAKAKAVAAKCRRICGLGWGIQPQ
;
A
#
# COMPACT_ATOMS: atom_id res chain seq x y z
N THR A 1 -13.11 23.59 -4.24
CA THR A 1 -13.02 22.15 -4.53
C THR A 1 -12.10 21.56 -3.51
N TYR A 2 -12.60 20.71 -2.60
CA TYR A 2 -11.75 20.07 -1.61
C TYR A 2 -11.01 18.93 -2.28
N ASP A 3 -9.70 18.93 -2.15
CA ASP A 3 -8.83 17.96 -2.77
C ASP A 3 -8.20 17.11 -1.67
N LEU A 4 -8.71 15.88 -1.52
CA LEU A 4 -8.18 14.92 -0.54
C LEU A 4 -6.70 14.64 -0.80
N GLU A 5 -6.25 14.69 -2.06
CA GLU A 5 -4.83 14.50 -2.37
C GLU A 5 -4.02 15.64 -1.77
N SER A 6 -4.47 16.89 -1.90
CA SER A 6 -3.82 18.04 -1.27
C SER A 6 -3.86 18.00 0.26
N ASP A 7 -4.97 17.55 0.86
CA ASP A 7 -5.13 17.48 2.32
C ASP A 7 -4.28 16.34 2.95
N LEU A 8 -4.13 15.21 2.25
CA LEU A 8 -3.29 14.09 2.69
C LEU A 8 -1.82 14.30 2.32
N HIS A 9 -1.51 14.97 1.22
CA HIS A 9 -0.15 15.21 0.78
C HIS A 9 0.49 16.33 1.61
N HIS A 10 0.93 15.96 2.81
CA HIS A 10 1.62 16.85 3.71
C HIS A 10 2.96 16.27 4.12
N LYS A 11 3.89 17.18 4.35
CA LYS A 11 5.21 16.90 4.89
C LYS A 11 5.31 17.65 6.21
N GLU A 12 5.05 16.96 7.30
CA GLU A 12 5.18 17.56 8.63
C GLU A 12 6.59 17.33 9.15
N VAL A 13 7.20 18.42 9.61
CA VAL A 13 8.52 18.42 10.24
C VAL A 13 8.29 18.66 11.72
N ASN A 14 8.62 17.68 12.56
CA ASN A 14 8.53 17.86 14.00
C ASN A 14 9.62 18.82 14.53
N GLU A 15 9.54 19.21 15.79
CA GLU A 15 10.51 20.13 16.44
C GLU A 15 11.96 19.62 16.42
N GLN A 16 12.19 18.32 16.16
CA GLN A 16 13.51 17.70 16.02
C GLN A 16 14.00 17.60 14.56
N GLY A 17 13.27 18.16 13.59
CA GLY A 17 13.64 18.11 12.17
C GLY A 17 13.25 16.80 11.47
N THR A 18 12.49 15.93 12.14
CA THR A 18 12.09 14.63 11.64
C THR A 18 10.82 14.74 10.80
N VAL A 19 10.82 14.10 9.64
CA VAL A 19 9.79 14.24 8.61
C VAL A 19 8.80 13.07 8.66
N ILE A 20 7.51 13.36 8.78
CA ILE A 20 6.44 12.47 8.35
C ILE A 20 6.06 12.86 6.92
N GLU A 21 6.17 11.92 5.99
CA GLU A 21 5.75 12.09 4.60
C GLU A 21 4.56 11.17 4.34
N VAL A 22 3.44 11.78 3.93
CA VAL A 22 2.22 11.06 3.54
C VAL A 22 1.98 11.27 2.06
N GLU A 23 1.96 10.17 1.30
CA GLU A 23 1.61 10.18 -0.12
C GLU A 23 0.28 9.44 -0.36
N PRO A 24 -0.80 10.15 -0.71
CA PRO A 24 -2.07 9.52 -1.05
C PRO A 24 -2.09 8.99 -2.50
N ARG A 25 -2.86 7.93 -2.72
CA ARG A 25 -3.27 7.41 -4.03
C ARG A 25 -4.74 7.02 -3.93
N ILE A 26 -5.59 7.69 -4.71
CA ILE A 26 -7.04 7.50 -4.65
C ILE A 26 -7.51 6.89 -5.98
N PHE A 27 -8.34 5.86 -5.91
CA PHE A 27 -8.99 5.31 -7.09
C PHE A 27 -10.40 4.83 -6.75
N ALA A 28 -11.40 5.50 -7.33
CA ALA A 28 -12.82 5.26 -7.01
C ALA A 28 -13.09 5.32 -5.49
N ASP A 29 -13.44 4.21 -4.86
CA ASP A 29 -13.72 4.05 -3.43
C ASP A 29 -12.50 3.59 -2.61
N ASP A 30 -11.40 3.20 -3.26
CA ASP A 30 -10.18 2.77 -2.60
C ASP A 30 -9.22 3.95 -2.35
N ILE A 31 -8.77 4.10 -1.10
CA ILE A 31 -7.75 5.08 -0.70
C ILE A 31 -6.53 4.33 -0.17
N LEU A 32 -5.36 4.60 -0.76
CA LEU A 32 -4.06 4.12 -0.29
C LEU A 32 -3.25 5.32 0.21
N ALA A 33 -2.81 5.29 1.46
CA ALA A 33 -1.90 6.28 2.01
C ALA A 33 -0.55 5.62 2.34
N ILE A 34 0.53 6.17 1.79
CA ILE A 34 1.90 5.73 2.10
C ILE A 34 2.44 6.67 3.17
N VAL A 35 2.68 6.14 4.37
CA VAL A 35 3.27 6.88 5.48
C VAL A 35 4.74 6.50 5.61
N ARG A 36 5.63 7.50 5.58
CA ARG A 36 7.06 7.34 5.86
C ARG A 36 7.43 8.21 7.06
N ALA A 37 8.14 7.63 8.00
CA ALA A 37 8.64 8.33 9.18
C ALA A 37 9.96 7.70 9.64
N ALA A 38 10.74 8.44 10.43
CA ALA A 38 12.05 8.00 10.89
C ALA A 38 11.99 7.00 12.05
N ASP A 39 10.89 6.97 12.79
CA ASP A 39 10.67 6.05 13.90
C ASP A 39 9.20 5.60 13.99
N ALA A 40 8.95 4.60 14.83
CA ALA A 40 7.65 3.98 14.96
C ALA A 40 6.59 4.85 15.66
N SER A 41 7.00 5.74 16.55
CA SER A 41 6.09 6.69 17.21
C SER A 41 5.52 7.67 16.19
N LEU A 42 6.38 8.18 15.30
CA LEU A 42 5.98 9.02 14.18
C LEU A 42 5.18 8.25 13.11
N LEU A 43 5.47 6.96 12.88
CA LEU A 43 4.63 6.12 12.03
C LEU A 43 3.21 5.99 12.58
N SER A 44 3.06 5.74 13.89
CA SER A 44 1.75 5.66 14.56
C SER A 44 1.01 6.99 14.48
N ALA A 45 1.70 8.11 14.76
CA ALA A 45 1.11 9.45 14.64
C ALA A 45 0.66 9.75 13.19
N GLY A 46 1.50 9.41 12.20
CA GLY A 46 1.17 9.59 10.78
C GLY A 46 -0.01 8.74 10.34
N LEU A 47 -0.11 7.49 10.83
CA LEU A 47 -1.25 6.62 10.57
C LEU A 47 -2.55 7.19 11.15
N ALA A 48 -2.54 7.60 12.42
CA ALA A 48 -3.70 8.20 13.08
C ALA A 48 -4.14 9.49 12.37
N GLY A 49 -3.18 10.35 12.00
CA GLY A 49 -3.44 11.57 11.23
C GLY A 49 -4.06 11.27 9.86
N CYS A 50 -3.55 10.27 9.13
CA CYS A 50 -4.15 9.84 7.87
C CYS A 50 -5.60 9.39 8.03
N THR A 51 -5.86 8.52 9.01
CA THR A 51 -7.21 8.02 9.30
C THR A 51 -8.15 9.16 9.65
N GLU A 52 -7.70 10.13 10.46
CA GLU A 52 -8.50 11.31 10.81
C GLU A 52 -8.82 12.17 9.59
N ILE A 53 -7.82 12.46 8.74
CA ILE A 53 -8.01 13.25 7.52
C ILE A 53 -8.99 12.56 6.57
N ILE A 54 -8.83 11.26 6.35
CA ILE A 54 -9.72 10.46 5.49
C ILE A 54 -11.15 10.46 6.05
N ASN A 55 -11.32 10.22 7.35
CA ASN A 55 -12.64 10.21 7.99
C ASN A 55 -13.32 11.58 7.91
N ARG A 56 -12.57 12.66 8.10
CA ARG A 56 -13.07 14.03 8.02
C ARG A 56 -13.49 14.37 6.59
N TRP A 57 -12.70 13.96 5.59
CA TRP A 57 -13.05 14.11 4.19
C TRP A 57 -14.30 13.29 3.82
N ALA A 58 -14.34 12.01 4.22
CA ALA A 58 -15.47 11.13 3.96
C ALA A 58 -16.76 11.72 4.56
N THR A 59 -16.73 12.13 5.82
CA THR A 59 -17.88 12.76 6.50
C THR A 59 -18.38 14.00 5.75
N ARG A 60 -17.47 14.85 5.28
CA ARG A 60 -17.82 16.05 4.50
C ARG A 60 -18.38 15.72 3.12
N ALA A 61 -17.97 14.61 2.53
CA ALA A 61 -18.48 14.09 1.28
C ALA A 61 -19.76 13.26 1.44
N GLU A 62 -20.33 13.19 2.65
CA GLU A 62 -21.48 12.33 2.99
C GLU A 62 -21.20 10.84 2.74
N LEU A 63 -19.94 10.44 2.87
CA LEU A 63 -19.44 9.08 2.79
C LEU A 63 -19.06 8.56 4.19
N SER A 64 -19.00 7.24 4.34
CA SER A 64 -18.51 6.58 5.55
C SER A 64 -17.35 5.66 5.23
N THR A 65 -16.31 5.71 6.05
CA THR A 65 -15.27 4.68 6.08
C THR A 65 -15.74 3.50 6.94
N ASP A 66 -15.36 2.29 6.55
CA ASP A 66 -15.63 1.07 7.32
C ASP A 66 -14.32 0.63 7.98
N PRO A 67 -14.16 0.81 9.31
CA PRO A 67 -12.94 0.43 10.02
C PRO A 67 -12.59 -1.04 9.83
N ALA A 68 -13.60 -1.92 9.68
CA ALA A 68 -13.36 -3.35 9.49
C ALA A 68 -12.64 -3.67 8.17
N LYS A 69 -12.67 -2.74 7.20
CA LYS A 69 -11.99 -2.85 5.90
C LYS A 69 -10.62 -2.17 5.86
N HIS A 70 -10.19 -1.53 6.96
CA HIS A 70 -8.87 -0.94 7.00
C HIS A 70 -7.80 -2.05 6.91
N GLU A 71 -6.74 -1.79 6.16
CA GLU A 71 -5.61 -2.70 6.02
C GLU A 71 -4.32 -1.91 6.17
N ILE A 72 -3.42 -2.40 7.02
CA ILE A 72 -2.11 -1.81 7.28
C ILE A 72 -1.04 -2.79 6.80
N LEU A 73 -0.10 -2.32 5.98
CA LEU A 73 1.06 -3.11 5.56
C LEU A 73 2.35 -2.43 6.03
N CYS A 74 3.11 -3.10 6.88
CA CYS A 74 4.46 -2.70 7.23
C CYS A 74 5.48 -3.33 6.27
N LEU A 75 6.30 -2.51 5.59
CA LEU A 75 7.29 -3.02 4.62
C LEU A 75 8.49 -3.73 5.27
N THR A 76 8.73 -3.57 6.57
CA THR A 76 9.80 -4.24 7.31
C THR A 76 9.28 -4.88 8.58
N THR A 77 9.90 -5.99 9.01
CA THR A 77 9.53 -6.68 10.26
C THR A 77 9.78 -5.80 11.48
N ASP A 78 10.87 -5.03 11.50
CA ASP A 78 11.18 -4.15 12.63
C ASP A 78 10.12 -3.07 12.80
N ALA A 79 9.70 -2.42 11.70
CA ALA A 79 8.59 -1.46 11.72
C ALA A 79 7.28 -2.10 12.17
N GLU A 80 6.98 -3.33 11.75
CA GLU A 80 5.77 -4.05 12.18
C GLU A 80 5.77 -4.31 13.69
N LEU A 81 6.88 -4.81 14.23
CA LEU A 81 7.01 -5.10 15.66
C LEU A 81 6.93 -3.82 16.48
N ALA A 82 7.63 -2.77 16.06
CA ALA A 82 7.60 -1.49 16.74
C ALA A 82 6.22 -0.84 16.68
N LEU A 83 5.53 -0.90 15.53
CA LEU A 83 4.17 -0.38 15.38
C LEU A 83 3.18 -1.18 16.24
N LYS A 84 3.24 -2.52 16.23
CA LYS A 84 2.37 -3.36 17.07
C LYS A 84 2.57 -3.10 18.56
N SER A 85 3.81 -2.87 19.00
CA SER A 85 4.11 -2.54 20.39
C SER A 85 3.57 -1.17 20.81
N LEU A 86 3.46 -0.22 19.88
CA LEU A 86 2.90 1.10 20.17
C LEU A 86 1.37 1.05 20.14
N LEU A 87 0.81 0.39 19.12
CA LEU A 87 -0.64 0.24 18.96
C LEU A 87 -1.26 -0.59 20.09
N SER A 88 -0.54 -1.55 20.68
CA SER A 88 -1.05 -2.29 21.84
C SER A 88 -1.39 -1.39 23.03
N ASP A 89 -0.71 -0.26 23.16
CA ASP A 89 -0.92 0.69 24.25
C ASP A 89 -1.95 1.77 23.89
N THR A 90 -2.06 2.14 22.61
CA THR A 90 -2.88 3.29 22.16
C THR A 90 -4.16 2.94 21.41
N ALA A 91 -4.14 1.89 20.59
CA ALA A 91 -5.22 1.52 19.66
C ALA A 91 -5.15 0.02 19.33
N PRO A 92 -5.49 -0.86 20.29
CA PRO A 92 -5.26 -2.30 20.17
C PRO A 92 -6.04 -2.95 19.01
N GLU A 93 -7.17 -2.38 18.62
CA GLU A 93 -7.99 -2.79 17.48
C GLU A 93 -7.25 -2.68 16.14
N GLU A 94 -6.34 -1.70 15.98
CA GLU A 94 -5.60 -1.52 14.73
C GLU A 94 -4.59 -2.64 14.47
N ILE A 95 -4.21 -3.41 15.50
CA ILE A 95 -3.27 -4.53 15.38
C ILE A 95 -3.83 -5.62 14.45
N GLU A 96 -5.14 -5.88 14.50
CA GLU A 96 -5.80 -6.90 13.66
C GLU A 96 -5.77 -6.54 12.17
N HIS A 97 -5.60 -5.24 11.87
CA HIS A 97 -5.53 -4.73 10.51
C HIS A 97 -4.12 -4.81 9.90
N VAL A 98 -3.09 -5.16 10.69
CA VAL A 98 -1.72 -5.32 10.21
C VAL A 98 -1.54 -6.65 9.49
N LYS A 99 -1.38 -6.59 8.16
CA LYS A 99 -1.26 -7.75 7.26
C LYS A 99 0.13 -7.86 6.64
N GLU A 100 0.54 -9.08 6.30
CA GLU A 100 1.80 -9.34 5.56
C GLU A 100 1.71 -8.94 4.07
N SER A 101 0.48 -8.90 3.54
CA SER A 101 0.18 -8.48 2.18
C SER A 101 -1.21 -7.88 2.09
N ILE A 102 -1.35 -6.86 1.26
CA ILE A 102 -2.61 -6.18 0.94
C ILE A 102 -2.86 -6.25 -0.56
N LYS A 103 -4.12 -6.19 -0.98
CA LYS A 103 -4.49 -6.17 -2.40
C LYS A 103 -5.11 -4.82 -2.72
N TRP A 104 -4.48 -4.08 -3.62
CA TRP A 104 -4.97 -2.79 -4.08
C TRP A 104 -4.99 -2.75 -5.61
N LEU A 105 -6.13 -2.43 -6.21
CA LEU A 105 -6.35 -2.38 -7.67
C LEU A 105 -5.90 -3.65 -8.42
N GLY A 106 -6.10 -4.82 -7.80
CA GLY A 106 -5.70 -6.10 -8.37
C GLY A 106 -4.20 -6.42 -8.26
N VAL A 107 -3.41 -5.52 -7.70
CA VAL A 107 -1.99 -5.73 -7.37
C VAL A 107 -1.88 -6.16 -5.91
N THR A 108 -1.20 -7.28 -5.67
CA THR A 108 -0.83 -7.68 -4.30
C THR A 108 0.46 -7.00 -3.92
N ILE A 109 0.39 -6.10 -2.94
CA ILE A 109 1.53 -5.45 -2.31
C ILE A 109 1.90 -6.29 -1.09
N SER A 110 3.16 -6.67 -0.96
CA SER A 110 3.63 -7.43 0.20
C SER A 110 5.06 -7.03 0.54
N ARG A 111 5.47 -7.33 1.78
CA ARG A 111 6.87 -7.21 2.20
C ARG A 111 7.82 -8.04 1.32
N ASN A 112 7.36 -9.20 0.87
CA ASN A 112 8.15 -10.10 0.06
C ASN A 112 7.78 -9.99 -1.42
N TRP A 113 8.57 -9.25 -2.19
CA TRP A 113 8.36 -9.02 -3.62
C TRP A 113 8.66 -10.24 -4.53
N LYS A 114 9.35 -11.26 -3.98
CA LYS A 114 9.85 -12.40 -4.77
C LYS A 114 8.73 -13.20 -5.43
N PRO A 115 7.63 -13.57 -4.75
CA PRO A 115 6.51 -14.26 -5.40
C PRO A 115 5.87 -13.44 -6.52
N GLN A 116 5.70 -12.11 -6.37
CA GLN A 116 5.17 -11.28 -7.45
C GLN A 116 6.14 -11.24 -8.64
N ALA A 117 7.45 -11.08 -8.40
CA ALA A 117 8.45 -11.06 -9.45
C ALA A 117 8.48 -12.39 -10.24
N VAL A 118 8.43 -13.53 -9.55
CA VAL A 118 8.36 -14.86 -10.19
C VAL A 118 7.10 -14.98 -11.04
N ARG A 119 5.95 -14.54 -10.53
CA ARG A 119 4.68 -14.57 -11.27
C ARG A 119 4.68 -13.66 -12.49
N ALA A 120 5.22 -12.45 -12.35
CA ALA A 120 5.37 -11.50 -13.46
C ALA A 120 6.30 -12.06 -14.54
N LEU A 121 7.43 -12.63 -14.15
CA LEU A 121 8.37 -13.29 -15.07
C LEU A 121 7.71 -14.46 -15.81
N ALA A 122 6.93 -15.29 -15.11
CA ALA A 122 6.20 -16.40 -15.73
C ALA A 122 5.18 -15.90 -16.78
N LYS A 123 4.42 -14.84 -16.47
CA LYS A 123 3.50 -14.20 -17.43
C LYS A 123 4.26 -13.64 -18.63
N ALA A 124 5.37 -12.94 -18.41
CA ALA A 124 6.20 -12.39 -19.49
C ALA A 124 6.73 -13.48 -20.43
N LYS A 125 7.23 -14.60 -19.87
CA LYS A 125 7.67 -15.76 -20.65
C LYS A 125 6.55 -16.36 -21.48
N ALA A 126 5.35 -16.50 -20.91
CA ALA A 126 4.19 -17.04 -21.62
C ALA A 126 3.75 -16.14 -22.78
N VAL A 127 3.69 -14.82 -22.56
CA VAL A 127 3.37 -13.83 -23.60
C VAL A 127 4.42 -13.85 -24.69
N ALA A 128 5.72 -13.83 -24.34
CA ALA A 128 6.81 -13.90 -25.31
C ALA A 128 6.74 -15.18 -26.16
N ALA A 129 6.44 -16.33 -25.55
CA ALA A 129 6.26 -17.59 -26.27
C ALA A 129 5.05 -17.56 -27.22
N LYS A 130 3.97 -16.86 -26.85
CA LYS A 130 2.80 -16.66 -27.72
C LYS A 130 3.11 -15.73 -28.89
N CYS A 131 3.81 -14.62 -28.65
CA CYS A 131 4.26 -13.69 -29.70
C CYS A 131 5.18 -14.38 -30.70
N ARG A 132 6.15 -15.19 -30.24
CA ARG A 132 7.04 -15.98 -31.12
C ARG A 132 6.26 -16.91 -32.04
N ARG A 133 5.21 -17.58 -31.53
CA ARG A 133 4.32 -18.42 -32.33
C ARG A 133 3.56 -17.62 -33.40
N ILE A 134 3.02 -16.45 -33.04
CA ILE A 134 2.25 -15.59 -33.95
C ILE A 134 3.14 -15.03 -35.06
N CYS A 135 4.37 -14.61 -34.74
CA CYS A 135 5.31 -14.05 -35.70
C CYS A 135 6.00 -15.10 -36.59
N GLY A 136 5.55 -16.35 -36.61
CA GLY A 136 6.12 -17.40 -37.46
C GLY A 136 7.53 -17.85 -37.06
N LEU A 137 8.06 -17.38 -35.92
CA LEU A 137 9.30 -17.90 -35.31
C LEU A 137 8.96 -19.21 -34.55
N GLY A 138 8.38 -20.16 -35.29
CA GLY A 138 8.19 -21.52 -34.82
C GLY A 138 9.56 -22.19 -34.73
N TRP A 139 9.79 -22.88 -33.62
CA TRP A 139 10.88 -23.85 -33.54
C TRP A 139 10.81 -24.76 -34.76
N GLY A 140 11.93 -24.92 -35.47
CA GLY A 140 12.01 -25.71 -36.68
C GLY A 140 11.43 -27.10 -36.46
N ILE A 141 10.18 -27.28 -36.86
CA ILE A 141 9.66 -28.57 -37.27
C ILE A 141 9.77 -28.50 -38.79
N GLN A 142 10.88 -29.03 -39.33
CA GLN A 142 10.91 -29.42 -40.73
C GLN A 142 9.89 -30.54 -40.89
N PRO A 143 8.81 -30.37 -41.69
CA PRO A 143 8.03 -31.51 -42.12
C PRO A 143 8.91 -32.38 -43.03
N GLN A 144 8.97 -33.68 -42.76
CA GLN A 144 9.43 -34.67 -43.73
C GLN A 144 8.37 -34.85 -44.82
#